data_AF-A0A7C3MX38-F1
#
_entry.id   AF-A0A7C3MX38-F1
#
_cell.length_a   1.000
_cell.length_b   1.000
_cell.length_c   1.000
_cell.angle_alpha   90.00
_cell.angle_beta   90.00
_cell.angle_gamma   90.00
#
_symmetry.space_group_name_H-M   'P 1'
#
loop_
_entity.id
_entity.type
_entity.pdbx_description
1 polymer ?
#
loop_
_entity_poly.entity_id
_entity_poly.type
_entity_poly.pdbx_seq_one_letter_code
_entity_poly.pdbx_strand_id
1 'polypeptide(L)'
;RLRRRVEEFVREEGRPPRVILMENHGLIACGRTVREVEASILMFVKASRILLGTYALGGPRFLQADEVARIDSRPDEKYRRSKSG
;
A
#
# COMPACT_ATOMS: atom_id res chain seq x y z
N ARG A 1 -5.13 17.67 10.98
CA ARG A 1 -5.93 16.48 10.55
C ARG A 1 -5.05 15.28 10.18
N LEU A 2 -4.03 15.46 9.32
CA LEU A 2 -3.11 14.38 8.93
C LEU A 2 -2.41 13.70 10.11
N ARG A 3 -1.75 14.48 10.98
CA ARG A 3 -1.05 13.98 12.18
C ARG A 3 -1.90 13.03 13.02
N ARG A 4 -3.12 13.44 13.38
CA ARG A 4 -4.06 12.62 14.17
C ARG A 4 -4.39 11.28 13.50
N ARG A 5 -4.64 11.27 12.18
CA ARG A 5 -4.93 10.04 11.41
C ARG A 5 -3.71 9.11 11.34
N VAL A 6 -2.52 9.67 11.24
CA VAL A 6 -1.28 8.87 11.29
C VAL A 6 -1.09 8.27 12.69
N GLU A 7 -1.31 9.05 13.75
CA GLU A 7 -1.26 8.55 15.13
C GLU A 7 -2.32 7.45 15.39
N GLU A 8 -3.54 7.60 14.87
CA GLU A 8 -4.60 6.57 14.90
C GLU A 8 -4.16 5.28 14.20
N PHE A 9 -3.68 5.38 12.95
CA PHE A 9 -3.18 4.23 12.18
C PHE A 9 -2.04 3.51 12.91
N VAL A 10 -1.08 4.24 13.48
CA VAL A 10 0.04 3.63 14.22
C VAL A 10 -0.47 2.86 15.45
N ARG A 11 -1.50 3.34 16.15
CA ARG A 11 -2.09 2.61 17.27
C ARG A 11 -2.79 1.33 16.83
N GLU A 12 -3.47 1.34 15.70
CA GLU A 12 -4.22 0.18 15.17
C GLU A 12 -3.28 -0.88 14.56
N GLU A 13 -2.29 -0.44 13.79
CA GLU A 13 -1.45 -1.32 12.95
C GLU A 13 -0.07 -1.62 13.56
N GLY A 14 0.31 -0.93 14.65
CA GLY A 14 1.61 -1.07 15.30
C GLY A 14 2.81 -0.57 14.47
N ARG A 15 2.55 0.12 13.35
CA ARG A 15 3.57 0.61 12.40
C ARG A 15 3.11 1.88 11.68
N PRO A 16 4.02 2.76 11.23
CA PRO A 16 3.64 3.93 10.44
C PRO A 16 3.11 3.52 9.06
N PRO A 17 2.22 4.33 8.46
CA PRO A 17 1.73 4.09 7.11
C PRO A 17 2.88 4.21 6.10
N ARG A 18 2.89 3.29 5.12
CA ARG A 18 3.82 3.36 3.97
C ARG A 18 3.32 4.27 2.86
N VAL A 19 2.01 4.44 2.77
CA VAL A 19 1.30 5.20 1.74
C VAL A 19 0.16 5.95 2.42
N ILE A 20 0.03 7.23 2.14
CA ILE A 20 -1.06 8.09 2.61
C ILE A 20 -1.72 8.70 1.38
N LEU A 21 -3.03 8.53 1.26
CA LEU A 21 -3.83 9.14 0.21
C LEU A 21 -4.51 10.40 0.72
N MET A 22 -4.36 11.47 -0.06
CA MET A 22 -4.99 12.75 0.16
C MET A 22 -5.92 13.03 -1.01
N GLU A 23 -7.22 13.04 -0.70
CA GLU A 23 -8.25 13.44 -1.65
C GLU A 23 -7.92 14.79 -2.28
N ASN A 24 -8.07 14.89 -3.60
CA ASN A 24 -7.75 16.08 -4.40
C ASN A 24 -6.30 16.56 -4.31
N HIS A 25 -5.36 15.72 -3.89
CA HIS A 25 -3.94 16.06 -3.84
C HIS A 25 -3.05 14.95 -4.39
N GLY A 26 -3.26 13.70 -3.95
CA GLY A 26 -2.52 12.55 -4.44
C GLY A 26 -1.95 11.69 -3.32
N LEU A 27 -0.73 11.19 -3.55
CA LEU A 27 -0.06 10.17 -2.76
C LEU A 27 1.14 10.75 -2.01
N ILE A 28 1.26 10.43 -0.73
CA ILE A 28 2.52 10.54 0.02
C ILE A 28 3.04 9.13 0.30
N ALA A 29 4.25 8.83 -0.15
CA ALA A 29 4.92 7.54 0.10
C ALA A 29 6.06 7.72 1.11
N CYS A 30 6.15 6.80 2.08
CA CYS A 30 7.10 6.85 3.19
C CYS A 30 7.99 5.60 3.22
N GLY A 31 9.31 5.79 3.20
CA GLY A 31 10.31 4.73 3.18
C GLY A 31 11.59 5.15 3.88
N ARG A 32 12.38 4.17 4.33
CA ARG A 32 13.71 4.40 4.92
C ARG A 32 14.77 4.66 3.84
N THR A 33 14.50 4.23 2.61
CA THR A 33 15.37 4.41 1.44
C THR A 33 14.56 4.95 0.27
N VAL A 34 15.24 5.59 -0.69
CA VAL A 34 14.62 6.05 -1.95
C VAL A 34 13.94 4.89 -2.68
N ARG A 35 14.57 3.71 -2.67
CA ARG A 35 14.04 2.50 -3.31
C ARG A 35 12.71 2.05 -2.69
N GLU A 36 12.58 2.09 -1.36
CA GLU A 36 11.32 1.76 -0.68
C GLU A 36 10.19 2.73 -1.09
N VAL A 37 10.51 4.03 -1.17
CA VAL A 37 9.56 5.08 -1.58
C VAL A 37 9.11 4.87 -3.02
N GLU A 38 10.08 4.69 -3.93
CA GLU A 38 9.81 4.50 -5.36
C GLU A 38 8.99 3.23 -5.63
N ALA A 39 9.34 2.11 -4.99
CA ALA A 39 8.57 0.87 -5.09
C ALA A 39 7.11 1.06 -4.64
N SER A 40 6.88 1.84 -3.58
CA SER A 40 5.54 2.13 -3.08
C SER A 40 4.74 2.96 -4.08
N ILE A 41 5.36 3.98 -4.68
CA ILE A 41 4.73 4.82 -5.72
C ILE A 41 4.39 3.99 -6.95
N LEU A 42 5.35 3.22 -7.48
CA LEU A 42 5.16 2.39 -8.66
C LEU A 42 4.04 1.36 -8.46
N MET A 43 4.03 0.69 -7.31
CA MET A 43 3.00 -0.28 -6.98
C MET A 43 1.62 0.38 -6.86
N PHE A 44 1.54 1.56 -6.23
CA PHE A 44 0.29 2.29 -6.09
C PHE A 44 -0.27 2.77 -7.45
N VAL A 45 0.59 3.31 -8.32
CA VAL A 45 0.19 3.72 -9.67
C VAL A 45 -0.28 2.53 -10.49
N LYS A 46 0.43 1.39 -10.43
CA LYS A 46 0.02 0.14 -11.09
C LYS A 46 -1.35 -0.31 -10.60
N ALA A 47 -1.54 -0.39 -9.27
CA ALA A 47 -2.80 -0.79 -8.67
C ALA A 47 -3.95 0.14 -9.07
N SER A 48 -3.71 1.46 -9.07
CA SER A 48 -4.70 2.46 -9.47
C SER A 48 -5.13 2.32 -10.92
N ARG A 49 -4.18 2.07 -11.84
CA ARG A 49 -4.47 1.83 -13.26
C ARG A 49 -5.28 0.56 -13.48
N ILE A 50 -4.92 -0.53 -12.80
CA ILE A 50 -5.67 -1.79 -12.85
C ILE A 50 -7.08 -1.57 -12.33
N LEU A 51 -7.21 -0.97 -11.14
CA LEU A 51 -8.49 -0.68 -10.51
C LEU A 51 -9.39 0.16 -11.43
N LEU A 52 -8.88 1.26 -11.98
CA LEU A 52 -9.63 2.09 -12.92
C LEU A 52 -10.06 1.29 -14.16
N GLY A 53 -9.16 0.48 -14.72
CA GLY A 53 -9.46 -0.39 -15.85
C GLY A 53 -10.56 -1.40 -15.56
N THR A 54 -10.63 -1.95 -14.34
CA THR A 54 -11.66 -2.92 -13.98
C THR A 54 -13.07 -2.34 -13.98
N TYR A 55 -13.23 -1.03 -13.72
CA TYR A 55 -14.55 -0.39 -13.74
C TYR A 55 -15.19 -0.36 -15.13
N ALA A 56 -14.39 -0.43 -16.20
CA ALA A 56 -14.93 -0.61 -17.55
C ALA A 56 -15.55 -2.00 -17.79
N LEU A 57 -15.25 -2.98 -16.92
CA LEU A 57 -15.61 -4.40 -17.06
C LEU A 57 -16.52 -4.90 -15.93
N GLY A 58 -17.27 -4.00 -15.27
CA GLY A 58 -18.17 -4.34 -14.17
C GLY A 58 -17.59 -4.17 -12.77
N GLY A 59 -16.36 -3.65 -12.67
CA GLY A 59 -15.72 -3.32 -11.39
C GLY A 59 -14.73 -4.37 -10.89
N PRO A 60 -13.95 -4.03 -9.84
CA PRO A 60 -12.95 -4.91 -9.28
C PRO A 60 -13.58 -6.04 -8.46
N ARG A 61 -13.06 -7.26 -8.61
CA ARG A 61 -13.24 -8.33 -7.62
C ARG A 61 -12.06 -8.30 -6.66
N PHE A 62 -12.27 -7.74 -5.47
CA PHE A 62 -11.22 -7.66 -4.44
C PHE A 62 -10.93 -9.04 -3.82
N LEU A 63 -9.71 -9.17 -3.30
CA LEU A 63 -9.31 -10.31 -2.47
C LEU A 63 -10.03 -10.25 -1.12
N GLN A 64 -10.34 -11.42 -0.57
CA GLN A 64 -10.86 -11.54 0.78
C GLN A 64 -9.76 -11.25 1.82
N ALA A 65 -10.16 -10.88 3.03
CA ALA A 65 -9.23 -10.45 4.08
C ALA A 65 -8.21 -11.53 4.46
N ASP A 66 -8.61 -12.81 4.46
CA ASP A 66 -7.76 -13.96 4.72
C ASP A 66 -6.74 -14.20 3.60
N GLU A 67 -7.15 -14.02 2.33
CA GLU A 67 -6.25 -14.07 1.17
C GLU A 67 -5.18 -12.97 1.26
N VAL A 68 -5.57 -11.76 1.67
CA VAL A 68 -4.64 -10.63 1.90
C VAL A 68 -3.70 -10.92 3.07
N ALA A 69 -4.21 -11.39 4.20
CA ALA A 69 -3.39 -11.72 5.37
C ALA A 69 -2.36 -12.81 5.05
N ARG A 70 -2.76 -13.83 4.28
CA ARG A 70 -1.86 -14.89 3.84
C ARG A 70 -0.71 -14.33 3.00
N ILE A 71 -0.97 -13.36 2.11
CA ILE A 71 0.04 -12.73 1.24
C ILE A 71 1.18 -12.10 2.05
N ASP A 72 0.86 -11.39 3.13
CA ASP A 72 1.84 -10.70 3.97
C ASP A 72 2.84 -11.68 4.61
N SER A 73 2.35 -12.86 5.00
CA SER A 73 3.13 -13.90 5.67
C SER A 73 4.00 -14.78 4.74
N ARG A 74 3.83 -14.67 3.41
CA ARG A 74 4.47 -15.59 2.46
C ARG A 74 6.01 -15.49 2.47
N PRO A 75 6.74 -16.61 2.29
CA PRO A 75 8.21 -16.60 2.29
C PRO A 75 8.85 -15.72 1.20
N ASP A 76 8.27 -15.69 -0.01
CA ASP A 76 8.72 -14.87 -1.13
C ASP A 76 8.56 -13.36 -0.83
N GLU A 77 7.48 -12.98 -0.16
CA GLU A 77 7.21 -11.61 0.24
C GLU A 77 8.20 -11.14 1.34
N LYS A 78 8.56 -12.02 2.27
CA LYS A 78 9.64 -11.76 3.24
C LYS A 78 10.99 -11.57 2.55
N TYR A 79 11.30 -12.43 1.57
CA TYR A 79 12.52 -12.31 0.76
C TYR A 79 12.55 -11.01 -0.06
N ARG A 80 11.43 -10.62 -0.67
CA ARG A 80 11.31 -9.36 -1.41
C ARG A 80 11.62 -8.15 -0.53
N ARG A 81 11.12 -8.13 0.72
CA ARG A 81 11.38 -7.05 1.67
C ARG A 81 12.84 -7.00 2.10
N SER A 82 13.50 -8.14 2.32
CA SER A 82 14.94 -8.15 2.69
C SER A 82 15.86 -7.65 1.57
N LYS A 83 15.42 -7.68 0.31
CA LYS A 83 16.15 -7.11 -0.83
C LYS A 83 15.80 -5.65 -1.15
N SER A 84 14.74 -5.13 -0.53
CA SER A 84 14.23 -3.77 -0.75
C SER A 84 14.70 -2.75 0.31
N GLY A 85 15.15 -3.24 1.47
CA GLY A 85 15.86 -2.45 2.48
C GLY A 85 17.33 -2.27 2.12
#